data_AF-A0AAV0Y3X3-F1
#
_entry.id   AF-A0AAV0Y3X3-F1
#
_cell.length_a   1.000
_cell.length_b   1.000
_cell.length_c   1.000
_cell.angle_alpha   90.00
_cell.angle_beta   90.00
_cell.angle_gamma   90.00
#
_symmetry.space_group_name_H-M   'P 1'
#
loop_
_entity.id
_entity.type
_entity.pdbx_description
1 polymer ?
#
loop_
_entity_poly.entity_id
_entity_poly.type
_entity_poly.pdbx_seq_one_letter_code
_entity_poly.pdbx_strand_id
1 'polypeptide(L)'
;MPFLQGYVYPVEDLQPLHDLLKEWNLECTYQTLLDELIDLKILAIRKVDYHTNELLKNYPLGIKILFSNNLEKWQNSKKIIFYDITASNYFGQKTFSRKTFFSHIYKSWRNFK
;
A
#
# COMPACT_ATOMS: atom_id res chain seq x y z
N MET A 1 11.53 -11.02 -19.24
CA MET A 1 10.71 -9.80 -19.28
C MET A 1 10.12 -9.65 -20.67
N PRO A 2 8.79 -9.54 -20.80
CA PRO A 2 8.16 -9.31 -22.09
C PRO A 2 8.54 -7.90 -22.61
N PHE A 3 8.98 -7.83 -23.87
CA PHE A 3 9.24 -6.56 -24.56
C PHE A 3 7.94 -6.06 -25.18
N LEU A 4 7.31 -5.07 -24.56
CA LEU A 4 6.18 -4.35 -25.15
C LEU A 4 6.68 -3.08 -25.82
N GLN A 5 6.38 -2.92 -27.11
CA GLN A 5 6.80 -1.78 -27.89
C GLN A 5 6.18 -0.49 -27.32
N GLY A 6 7.00 0.43 -26.82
CA GLY A 6 6.56 1.71 -26.24
C GLY A 6 6.29 1.70 -24.73
N TYR A 7 6.46 0.57 -24.04
CA TYR A 7 6.35 0.51 -22.57
C TYR A 7 7.72 0.22 -21.95
N VAL A 8 8.17 1.12 -21.09
CA VAL A 8 9.43 0.98 -20.35
C VAL A 8 9.09 0.56 -18.93
N TYR A 9 9.40 -0.68 -18.58
CA TYR A 9 9.24 -1.17 -17.22
C TYR A 9 10.28 -0.51 -16.29
N PRO A 10 9.91 -0.01 -15.10
CA PRO A 10 10.83 0.65 -14.19
C PRO A 10 11.79 -0.38 -13.57
N VAL A 11 13.01 -0.48 -14.13
CA VAL A 11 14.04 -1.42 -13.66
C VAL A 11 14.48 -1.10 -12.23
N GLU A 12 14.44 0.18 -11.83
CA GLU A 12 14.72 0.61 -10.46
C GLU A 12 13.78 -0.03 -9.40
N ASP A 13 12.55 -0.38 -9.78
CA ASP A 13 11.55 -0.92 -8.86
C ASP A 13 11.69 -2.43 -8.65
N LEU A 14 12.60 -3.11 -9.38
CA LEU A 14 12.78 -4.56 -9.30
C LEU A 14 13.30 -5.04 -7.94
N GLN A 15 14.37 -4.43 -7.44
CA GLN A 15 14.94 -4.79 -6.14
C GLN A 15 13.94 -4.52 -5.01
N PRO A 16 13.33 -3.33 -4.91
CA PRO A 16 12.35 -3.06 -3.86
C PRO A 16 11.11 -3.95 -3.94
N LEU A 17 10.66 -4.33 -5.16
CA LEU A 17 9.57 -5.29 -5.33
C LEU A 17 9.96 -6.68 -4.81
N HIS A 18 11.15 -7.17 -5.16
CA HIS A 18 11.64 -8.45 -4.68
C HIS A 18 11.78 -8.47 -3.16
N ASP A 19 12.34 -7.43 -2.56
CA ASP A 19 12.51 -7.30 -1.11
C ASP A 19 11.16 -7.27 -0.38
N LEU A 20 10.15 -6.60 -0.95
CA LEU A 20 8.79 -6.58 -0.41
C LEU A 20 8.17 -7.98 -0.40
N LEU A 21 8.31 -8.73 -1.49
CA LEU A 21 7.78 -10.10 -1.57
C LEU A 21 8.53 -11.06 -0.65
N LYS A 22 9.83 -10.83 -0.45
CA LYS A 22 10.65 -11.55 0.51
C LYS A 22 10.18 -11.33 1.94
N GLU A 23 9.89 -10.08 2.32
CA GLU A 23 9.29 -9.76 3.62
C GLU A 23 7.97 -10.51 3.85
N TRP A 24 7.19 -10.70 2.78
CA TRP A 24 5.92 -11.42 2.83
C TRP A 24 6.05 -12.94 2.77
N ASN A 25 7.26 -13.48 2.57
CA ASN A 25 7.52 -14.88 2.23
C ASN A 25 6.74 -15.35 0.98
N LEU A 26 6.60 -14.48 -0.02
CA LEU A 26 5.86 -14.71 -1.26
C LEU A 26 6.74 -14.50 -2.50
N GLU A 27 8.05 -14.71 -2.40
CA GLU A 27 9.02 -14.64 -3.50
C GLU A 27 8.61 -15.51 -4.71
N CYS A 28 7.87 -16.60 -4.45
CA CYS A 28 7.32 -17.46 -5.50
C CYS A 28 6.41 -16.72 -6.48
N THR A 29 5.79 -15.60 -6.08
CA THR A 29 4.92 -14.78 -6.93
C THR A 29 5.67 -13.77 -7.80
N TYR A 30 6.97 -13.57 -7.56
CA TYR A 30 7.78 -12.54 -8.22
C TYR A 30 7.79 -12.67 -9.74
N GLN A 31 8.00 -13.87 -10.25
CA GLN A 31 8.03 -14.09 -11.71
C GLN A 31 6.68 -13.74 -12.36
N THR A 32 5.57 -14.12 -11.73
CA THR A 32 4.22 -13.79 -12.23
C THR A 32 3.97 -12.29 -12.23
N LEU A 33 4.45 -11.56 -11.21
CA LEU A 33 4.36 -10.10 -11.18
C LEU A 33 5.17 -9.47 -12.33
N LEU A 34 6.37 -9.98 -12.63
CA LEU A 34 7.17 -9.50 -13.75
C LEU A 34 6.55 -9.81 -15.11
N ASP A 35 5.99 -11.01 -15.29
CA ASP A 35 5.37 -11.43 -16.54
C ASP A 35 4.11 -10.59 -16.85
N GLU A 36 3.39 -10.19 -15.82
CA GLU A 36 2.18 -9.35 -15.91
C GLU A 36 2.49 -7.84 -15.76
N LEU A 37 3.78 -7.46 -15.80
CA LEU A 37 4.25 -6.07 -15.72
C LEU A 37 3.71 -5.30 -14.50
N ILE A 38 3.61 -5.97 -13.36
CA ILE A 38 3.17 -5.38 -12.09
C ILE A 38 4.38 -4.78 -11.38
N ASP A 39 4.44 -3.44 -11.36
CA ASP A 39 5.40 -2.67 -10.57
C ASP A 39 4.84 -2.28 -9.18
N LEU A 40 5.69 -1.65 -8.36
CA LEU A 40 5.30 -1.14 -7.05
C LEU A 40 4.19 -0.09 -7.10
N LYS A 41 4.14 0.71 -8.17
CA LYS A 41 3.14 1.78 -8.34
C LYS A 41 1.76 1.18 -8.60
N ILE A 42 1.70 0.15 -9.44
CA ILE A 42 0.49 -0.63 -9.71
C ILE A 42 0.03 -1.29 -8.42
N LEU A 43 0.92 -1.93 -7.65
CA LEU A 43 0.56 -2.50 -6.35
C LEU A 43 0.02 -1.44 -5.37
N ALA A 44 0.50 -0.19 -5.42
CA ALA A 44 0.02 0.89 -4.55
C ALA A 44 -1.38 1.40 -4.92
N ILE A 45 -1.76 1.37 -6.19
CA ILE A 45 -3.03 1.95 -6.70
C ILE A 45 -4.14 0.88 -6.79
N ARG A 46 -3.77 -0.39 -6.94
CA ARG A 46 -4.70 -1.48 -7.25
C ARG A 46 -5.70 -1.78 -6.12
N LYS A 47 -6.95 -2.07 -6.49
CA LYS A 47 -7.94 -2.68 -5.58
C LYS A 47 -7.63 -4.17 -5.38
N VAL A 48 -7.54 -4.56 -4.12
CA VAL A 48 -6.99 -5.86 -3.67
C VAL A 48 -7.80 -7.07 -4.16
N ASP A 49 -9.09 -6.96 -4.42
CA ASP A 49 -9.95 -8.15 -4.50
C ASP A 49 -10.05 -8.81 -5.89
N TYR A 50 -10.51 -8.09 -6.91
CA TYR A 50 -10.81 -8.73 -8.20
C TYR A 50 -9.54 -9.12 -8.97
N HIS A 51 -8.59 -8.20 -9.07
CA HIS A 51 -7.44 -8.38 -9.92
C HIS A 51 -6.36 -9.28 -9.30
N THR A 52 -6.36 -9.48 -7.98
CA THR A 52 -5.43 -10.41 -7.31
C THR A 52 -5.79 -11.86 -7.61
N ASN A 53 -7.09 -12.18 -7.68
CA ASN A 53 -7.55 -13.51 -8.07
C ASN A 53 -7.17 -13.85 -9.51
N GLU A 54 -7.23 -12.87 -10.40
CA GLU A 54 -6.81 -13.03 -11.80
C GLU A 54 -5.28 -13.14 -11.94
N LEU A 55 -4.54 -12.23 -11.29
CA LEU A 55 -3.07 -12.20 -11.29
C LEU A 55 -2.48 -13.51 -10.77
N LEU A 56 -3.02 -14.00 -9.66
CA LEU A 56 -2.53 -15.20 -8.99
C LEU A 56 -3.35 -16.43 -9.34
N LYS A 57 -4.08 -16.46 -10.47
CA LYS A 57 -5.02 -17.54 -10.82
C LYS A 57 -4.40 -18.94 -10.70
N ASN A 58 -3.14 -19.08 -11.08
CA ASN A 58 -2.38 -20.33 -11.08
C ASN A 58 -1.80 -20.72 -9.71
N TYR A 59 -1.95 -19.89 -8.68
CA TYR A 59 -1.44 -20.15 -7.34
C TYR A 59 -2.51 -20.80 -6.45
N PRO A 60 -2.09 -21.60 -5.44
CA PRO A 60 -2.98 -22.11 -4.41
C PRO A 60 -3.74 -21.00 -3.68
N LEU A 61 -4.94 -21.31 -3.20
CA LEU A 61 -5.78 -20.35 -2.49
C LEU A 61 -5.08 -19.69 -1.28
N GLY A 62 -4.26 -20.46 -0.54
CA GLY A 62 -3.50 -19.93 0.60
C GLY A 62 -2.56 -18.79 0.19
N ILE A 63 -1.90 -18.90 -0.96
CA ILE A 63 -1.03 -17.84 -1.49
C ILE A 63 -1.84 -16.59 -1.87
N LYS A 64 -3.01 -16.78 -2.50
CA LYS A 64 -3.92 -15.67 -2.84
C LYS A 64 -4.35 -14.89 -1.59
N ILE A 65 -4.76 -15.61 -0.55
CA ILE A 65 -5.20 -15.00 0.73
C ILE A 65 -4.04 -14.25 1.39
N LEU A 66 -2.86 -14.88 1.49
CA LEU A 66 -1.68 -14.24 2.10
C LEU A 66 -1.25 -12.99 1.34
N PHE A 67 -1.22 -13.07 0.01
CA PHE A 67 -0.86 -11.94 -0.83
C PHE A 67 -1.85 -10.78 -0.64
N SER A 68 -3.16 -11.04 -0.72
CA SER A 68 -4.17 -10.00 -0.53
C SER A 68 -4.06 -9.33 0.84
N ASN A 69 -3.91 -10.11 1.91
CA ASN A 69 -3.80 -9.60 3.28
C ASN A 69 -2.54 -8.74 3.47
N ASN A 70 -1.40 -9.19 2.95
CA ASN A 70 -0.14 -8.44 3.06
C ASN A 70 -0.16 -7.17 2.19
N LEU A 71 -0.76 -7.24 1.00
CA LEU A 71 -0.94 -6.09 0.12
C LEU A 71 -1.82 -5.02 0.78
N GLU A 72 -2.94 -5.41 1.38
CA GLU A 72 -3.83 -4.47 2.08
C GLU A 72 -3.12 -3.79 3.26
N LYS A 73 -2.41 -4.56 4.08
CA LYS A 73 -1.61 -4.02 5.20
C LYS A 73 -0.55 -3.03 4.71
N TRP A 74 0.16 -3.38 3.64
CA TRP A 74 1.18 -2.51 3.06
C TRP A 74 0.58 -1.22 2.49
N GLN A 75 -0.52 -1.31 1.74
CA GLN A 75 -1.24 -0.13 1.24
C GLN A 75 -1.72 0.78 2.38
N ASN A 76 -2.26 0.19 3.45
CA ASN A 76 -2.71 0.95 4.62
C ASN A 76 -1.53 1.60 5.35
N SER A 77 -0.39 0.93 5.47
CA SER A 77 0.84 1.52 6.03
C SER A 77 1.29 2.75 5.24
N LYS A 78 1.20 2.69 3.90
CA LYS A 78 1.53 3.84 3.02
C LYS A 78 0.55 4.99 3.21
N LYS A 79 -0.76 4.70 3.31
CA LYS A 79 -1.78 5.74 3.58
C LYS A 79 -1.54 6.44 4.92
N ILE A 80 -1.24 5.68 5.99
CA ILE A 80 -0.94 6.24 7.32
C ILE A 80 0.26 7.19 7.24
N ILE A 81 1.32 6.83 6.53
CA ILE A 81 2.50 7.70 6.34
C ILE A 81 2.10 9.02 5.65
N PHE A 82 1.21 9.01 4.65
CA PHE A 82 0.72 10.25 4.04
C PHE A 82 -0.13 11.09 5.00
N TYR A 83 -0.97 10.47 5.84
CA TYR A 83 -1.75 11.20 6.85
C TYR A 83 -0.86 11.77 7.96
N ASP A 84 0.17 11.04 8.41
CA ASP A 84 1.10 11.52 9.44
C ASP A 84 2.02 12.63 8.91
N ILE A 85 2.49 12.55 7.66
CA ILE A 85 3.28 13.60 7.03
C ILE A 85 2.42 14.85 6.77
N THR A 86 1.19 14.69 6.28
CA THR A 86 0.29 15.83 6.11
C THR A 86 -0.09 16.43 7.45
N ALA A 87 -0.49 15.63 8.44
CA ALA A 87 -0.78 16.10 9.78
C ALA A 87 0.42 16.79 10.42
N SER A 88 1.62 16.19 10.40
CA SER A 88 2.83 16.83 10.95
C SER A 88 3.21 18.13 10.22
N ASN A 89 2.99 18.23 8.91
CA ASN A 89 3.15 19.47 8.15
C ASN A 89 2.08 20.52 8.49
N TYR A 90 0.85 20.13 8.83
CA TYR A 90 -0.19 21.01 9.36
C TYR A 90 0.03 21.40 10.84
N PHE A 91 0.67 20.54 11.63
CA PHE A 91 0.95 20.74 13.07
C PHE A 91 2.36 21.30 13.33
N GLY A 92 3.11 21.64 12.28
CA GLY A 92 4.43 22.25 12.33
C GLY A 92 4.49 23.68 12.86
N GLN A 93 3.46 24.16 13.58
CA GLN A 93 3.56 25.31 14.46
C GLN A 93 2.71 25.07 15.72
N LYS A 94 3.37 25.19 16.88
CA LYS A 94 2.85 25.14 18.26
C LYS A 94 2.80 23.75 18.90
N THR A 95 3.75 23.56 19.81
CA THR A 95 3.75 22.58 20.91
C THR A 95 2.36 22.50 21.56
N PHE A 96 1.63 21.41 21.33
CA PHE A 96 0.27 21.25 21.85
C PHE A 96 0.22 20.11 22.88
N SER A 97 0.02 20.51 24.14
CA SER A 97 -0.20 19.61 25.27
C SER A 97 -1.53 18.85 25.11
N ARG A 98 -1.50 17.53 25.35
CA ARG A 98 -2.63 16.57 25.18
C ARG A 98 -3.94 17.00 25.86
N LYS A 99 -3.92 17.89 26.85
CA LYS A 99 -5.12 18.35 27.57
C LYS A 99 -6.05 19.23 26.73
N THR A 100 -5.54 19.86 25.68
CA THR A 100 -6.29 20.86 24.90
C THR A 100 -7.01 20.26 23.69
N PHE A 101 -6.63 19.05 23.24
CA PHE A 101 -7.22 18.35 22.09
C PHE A 101 -8.64 17.85 22.38
N PHE A 102 -8.85 17.20 23.51
CA PHE A 102 -10.16 16.67 23.89
C PHE A 102 -11.19 17.79 24.15
N SER A 103 -10.74 18.98 24.57
CA SER A 103 -11.63 20.14 24.76
C SER A 103 -12.23 20.67 23.45
N HIS A 104 -11.47 20.66 22.35
CA HIS A 104 -11.93 21.21 21.07
C HIS A 104 -12.85 20.23 20.33
N ILE A 105 -12.52 18.94 20.34
CA ILE A 105 -13.36 17.91 19.72
C ILE A 105 -14.73 17.82 20.39
N TYR A 106 -14.77 17.88 21.74
CA TYR A 106 -16.04 17.79 22.47
C TYR A 106 -16.97 19.00 22.23
N LYS A 107 -16.40 20.19 22.02
CA LYS A 107 -17.19 21.39 21.66
C LYS A 107 -17.74 21.31 20.24
N SER A 108 -16.99 20.75 19.30
CA SER A 108 -17.42 20.64 17.90
C SER A 108 -18.55 19.60 17.74
N TRP A 109 -18.52 18.51 18.50
CA TRP A 109 -19.58 17.49 18.49
C TRP A 109 -20.90 17.95 19.13
N ARG A 110 -20.85 18.84 20.12
CA ARG A 110 -22.06 19.38 20.79
C ARG A 110 -22.87 20.33 19.89
N ASN A 111 -22.27 20.95 18.87
CA ASN A 111 -22.95 21.88 17.97
C ASN A 111 -23.64 21.20 16.77
N PHE A 112 -23.60 19.86 16.70
CA PHE A 112 -24.21 19.06 15.63
C PHE A 112 -25.53 18.39 16.05
N LYS A 113 -26.16 18.85 17.13
CA LYS A 113 -27.47 18.37 17.63
C LYS A 113 -28.37 19.56 17.94
#